data_AF-A0A4Q1AMV2-F1
#
_entry.id   AF-A0A4Q1AMV2-F1
#
_cell.length_a   1.000
_cell.length_b   1.000
_cell.length_c   1.000
_cell.angle_alpha   90.00
_cell.angle_beta   90.00
_cell.angle_gamma   90.00
#
_symmetry.space_group_name_H-M   'P 1'
#
loop_
_entity.id
_entity.type
_entity.pdbx_description
1 polymer ?
#
loop_
_entity_poly.entity_id
_entity_poly.type
_entity_poly.pdbx_seq_one_letter_code
_entity_poly.pdbx_strand_id
1 'polypeptide(L)'
;MGALQKPVEEQIELAINCDDFNTLWELHRSPYMNVRRAVARNSHIDSKIADNLIADPVLNVSYMAKLSSKASTNREFKAALTDCVVCEKCELGIDCLECEREKNKMLNY
;
A
#
# COMPACT_ATOMS: atom_id res chain seq x y z
N MET A 1 -15.80 -14.33 -12.11
CA MET A 1 -15.50 -14.20 -10.68
C MET A 1 -14.86 -12.83 -10.47
N GLY A 2 -15.30 -12.08 -9.47
CA GLY A 2 -14.70 -10.79 -9.12
C GLY A 2 -13.28 -10.97 -8.59
N ALA A 3 -12.47 -9.91 -8.62
CA ALA A 3 -11.09 -9.94 -8.16
C ALA A 3 -11.01 -10.39 -6.69
N LEU A 4 -11.96 -10.01 -5.84
CA LEU A 4 -12.01 -10.36 -4.42
C LEU A 4 -12.35 -11.82 -4.13
N GLN A 5 -12.83 -12.58 -5.12
CA GLN A 5 -13.17 -14.01 -4.97
C GLN A 5 -11.96 -14.92 -5.18
N LYS A 6 -10.83 -14.36 -5.62
CA LYS A 6 -9.58 -15.07 -5.86
C LYS A 6 -8.82 -15.30 -4.55
N PRO A 7 -7.92 -16.30 -4.49
CA PRO A 7 -6.97 -16.44 -3.38
C PRO A 7 -6.21 -15.13 -3.09
N VAL A 8 -5.76 -14.95 -1.85
CA VAL A 8 -5.14 -13.69 -1.41
C VAL A 8 -3.88 -13.39 -2.20
N GLU A 9 -3.08 -14.42 -2.49
CA GLU A 9 -1.86 -14.32 -3.29
C GLU A 9 -2.16 -13.77 -4.69
N GLU A 10 -3.20 -14.32 -5.35
CA GLU A 10 -3.64 -13.86 -6.66
C GLU A 10 -4.22 -12.44 -6.61
N GLN A 11 -4.92 -12.08 -5.52
CA GLN A 11 -5.37 -10.69 -5.31
C GLN A 11 -4.19 -9.71 -5.22
N ILE A 12 -3.11 -10.11 -4.52
CA ILE A 12 -1.90 -9.29 -4.39
C ILE A 12 -1.22 -9.16 -5.76
N GLU A 13 -1.05 -10.27 -6.49
CA GLU A 13 -0.47 -10.26 -7.84
C GLU A 13 -1.25 -9.33 -8.79
N LEU A 14 -2.59 -9.39 -8.75
CA LEU A 14 -3.45 -8.48 -9.50
C LEU A 14 -3.28 -7.04 -9.03
N ALA A 15 -3.27 -6.78 -7.73
CA ALA A 15 -3.10 -5.44 -7.18
C ALA A 15 -1.77 -4.81 -7.58
N ILE A 16 -0.71 -5.60 -7.76
CA ILE A 16 0.62 -5.14 -8.19
C ILE A 16 0.66 -4.84 -9.70
N ASN A 17 0.11 -5.72 -10.53
CA ASN A 17 0.38 -5.72 -11.98
C ASN A 17 -0.78 -5.20 -12.85
N CYS A 18 -1.97 -5.07 -12.29
CA CYS A 18 -3.15 -4.66 -13.05
C CYS A 18 -3.16 -3.15 -13.31
N ASP A 19 -3.62 -2.75 -14.51
CA ASP A 19 -3.85 -1.38 -14.93
C ASP A 19 -5.35 -1.05 -15.11
N ASP A 20 -6.24 -2.04 -14.98
CA ASP A 20 -7.69 -1.85 -15.08
C ASP A 20 -8.24 -1.20 -13.80
N PHE A 21 -8.85 -0.02 -14.00
CA PHE A 21 -9.44 0.75 -12.92
C PHE A 21 -10.49 -0.03 -12.12
N ASN A 22 -11.36 -0.80 -12.78
CA ASN A 22 -12.44 -1.49 -12.08
C ASN A 22 -11.92 -2.59 -11.15
N THR A 23 -10.89 -3.31 -11.60
CA THR A 23 -10.19 -4.33 -10.82
C THR A 23 -9.51 -3.69 -9.61
N LEU A 24 -8.76 -2.60 -9.79
CA LEU A 24 -8.14 -1.86 -8.68
C LEU A 24 -9.19 -1.25 -7.74
N TRP A 25 -10.33 -0.79 -8.26
CA TRP A 25 -11.48 -0.31 -7.48
C TRP A 25 -12.17 -1.42 -6.69
N GLU A 26 -12.12 -2.66 -7.14
CA GLU A 26 -12.57 -3.80 -6.34
C GLU A 26 -11.55 -4.10 -5.22
N LEU A 27 -10.28 -4.24 -5.59
CA LEU A 27 -9.19 -4.66 -4.70
C LEU A 27 -8.88 -3.66 -3.58
N HIS A 28 -9.08 -2.34 -3.77
CA HIS A 28 -8.85 -1.36 -2.71
C HIS A 28 -9.79 -1.56 -1.49
N ARG A 29 -10.87 -2.34 -1.66
CA ARG A 29 -11.82 -2.71 -0.59
C ARG A 29 -11.59 -4.12 -0.05
N SER A 30 -10.50 -4.78 -0.44
CA SER A 30 -10.19 -6.13 0.02
C SER A 30 -10.13 -6.17 1.55
N PRO A 31 -10.65 -7.23 2.21
CA PRO A 31 -10.51 -7.36 3.66
C PRO A 31 -9.04 -7.53 4.09
N TYR A 32 -8.17 -7.97 3.17
CA TYR A 32 -6.75 -8.20 3.43
C TYR A 32 -5.94 -6.92 3.29
N MET A 33 -5.28 -6.52 4.36
CA MET A 33 -4.42 -5.34 4.40
C MET A 33 -3.36 -5.34 3.28
N ASN A 34 -2.70 -6.48 3.06
CA ASN A 34 -1.61 -6.59 2.08
C ASN A 34 -2.10 -6.30 0.67
N VAL A 35 -3.31 -6.73 0.31
CA VAL A 35 -3.93 -6.40 -0.98
C VAL A 35 -4.16 -4.90 -1.09
N ARG A 36 -4.75 -4.27 -0.07
CA ARG A 36 -5.00 -2.81 -0.09
C ARG A 36 -3.70 -1.99 -0.14
N ARG A 37 -2.65 -2.44 0.55
CA ARG A 37 -1.31 -1.82 0.49
C ARG A 37 -0.69 -1.96 -0.91
N ALA A 38 -0.84 -3.12 -1.55
CA ALA A 38 -0.39 -3.32 -2.93
C ALA A 38 -1.10 -2.38 -3.89
N VAL A 39 -2.44 -2.23 -3.75
CA VAL A 39 -3.20 -1.25 -4.53
C VAL A 39 -2.70 0.17 -4.29
N ALA A 40 -2.42 0.55 -3.04
CA ALA A 40 -1.91 1.88 -2.70
C ALA A 40 -0.59 2.24 -3.40
N ARG A 41 0.22 1.23 -3.74
CA ARG A 41 1.52 1.39 -4.43
C ARG A 41 1.44 1.26 -5.94
N ASN A 42 0.31 0.81 -6.47
CA ASN A 42 0.16 0.60 -7.90
C ASN A 42 0.13 1.96 -8.64
N SER A 43 0.98 2.11 -9.66
CA SER A 43 1.13 3.36 -10.42
C SER A 43 -0.07 3.75 -11.28
N HIS A 44 -0.99 2.81 -11.51
CA HIS A 44 -2.18 2.96 -12.34
C HIS A 44 -3.42 3.40 -11.55
N ILE A 45 -3.35 3.50 -10.21
CA ILE A 45 -4.47 4.06 -9.44
C ILE A 45 -4.70 5.53 -9.80
N ASP A 46 -5.92 6.00 -9.58
CA ASP A 46 -6.27 7.41 -9.69
C ASP A 46 -6.34 8.06 -8.30
N SER A 47 -6.64 9.36 -8.27
CA SER A 47 -6.83 10.11 -7.03
C SER A 47 -7.96 9.55 -6.18
N LYS A 48 -9.04 9.07 -6.80
CA LYS A 48 -10.18 8.51 -6.09
C LYS A 48 -9.79 7.29 -5.26
N ILE A 49 -9.04 6.35 -5.84
CA ILE A 49 -8.53 5.18 -5.10
C ILE A 49 -7.52 5.62 -4.04
N ALA A 50 -6.56 6.47 -4.41
CA ALA A 50 -5.52 6.94 -3.50
C ALA A 50 -6.12 7.63 -2.26
N ASP A 51 -7.08 8.53 -2.44
CA ASP A 51 -7.70 9.30 -1.36
C ASP A 51 -8.56 8.42 -0.44
N ASN A 52 -9.24 7.40 -0.97
CA ASN A 52 -9.91 6.39 -0.14
C ASN A 52 -8.92 5.61 0.72
N LEU A 53 -7.78 5.21 0.14
CA LEU A 53 -6.75 4.47 0.86
C LEU A 53 -5.96 5.33 1.86
N ILE A 54 -5.85 6.65 1.66
CA ILE A 54 -5.29 7.57 2.68
C ILE A 54 -6.11 7.52 3.98
N ALA A 55 -7.42 7.35 3.87
CA ALA A 55 -8.31 7.19 5.01
C ALA A 55 -8.34 5.74 5.57
N ASP A 56 -7.54 4.81 5.03
CA ASP A 56 -7.53 3.42 5.49
C ASP A 56 -7.22 3.34 7.00
N PRO A 57 -7.95 2.50 7.75
CA PRO A 57 -7.73 2.35 9.19
C PRO A 57 -6.35 1.78 9.52
N VAL A 58 -5.73 1.03 8.59
CA VAL A 58 -4.39 0.49 8.77
C VAL A 58 -3.35 1.53 8.34
N LEU A 59 -2.44 1.83 9.26
CA LEU A 59 -1.44 2.87 9.09
C LEU A 59 -0.49 2.60 7.91
N ASN A 60 -0.16 1.34 7.65
CA ASN A 60 0.76 0.95 6.59
C ASN A 60 0.14 1.13 5.18
N VAL A 61 -1.16 0.91 5.02
CA VAL A 61 -1.90 1.16 3.78
C VAL A 61 -2.01 2.65 3.54
N SER A 62 -2.52 3.38 4.54
CA SER A 62 -2.73 4.82 4.44
C SER A 62 -1.45 5.60 4.22
N TYR A 63 -0.35 5.18 4.84
CA TYR A 63 0.96 5.78 4.60
C TYR A 63 1.43 5.58 3.15
N MET A 64 1.29 4.38 2.59
CA MET A 64 1.66 4.14 1.19
C MET A 64 0.78 4.93 0.21
N ALA A 65 -0.51 5.02 0.48
CA ALA A 65 -1.42 5.82 -0.33
C ALA A 65 -1.04 7.31 -0.32
N LYS A 66 -0.61 7.84 0.84
CA LYS A 66 -0.12 9.22 0.99
C LYS A 66 1.13 9.50 0.15
N LEU A 67 1.97 8.50 -0.09
CA LEU A 67 3.17 8.64 -0.93
C LEU A 67 2.87 8.60 -2.44
N SER A 68 1.66 8.18 -2.83
CA SER A 68 1.27 8.15 -4.24
C SER A 68 1.22 9.56 -4.83
N SER A 69 1.79 9.73 -6.02
CA SER A 69 1.69 10.99 -6.79
C SER A 69 0.26 11.29 -7.26
N LYS A 70 -0.67 10.35 -7.08
CA LYS A 70 -2.07 10.45 -7.48
C LYS A 70 -2.95 10.99 -6.36
N ALA A 71 -2.51 10.94 -5.11
CA ALA A 71 -3.25 11.46 -3.97
C ALA A 71 -3.56 12.95 -4.15
N SER A 72 -4.82 13.33 -3.94
CA SER A 72 -5.25 14.73 -3.94
C SER A 72 -5.51 15.26 -2.52
N THR A 73 -5.67 14.34 -1.59
CA THR A 73 -5.81 14.59 -0.15
C THR A 73 -4.52 14.27 0.58
N ASN A 74 -4.41 14.78 1.80
CA ASN A 74 -3.27 14.51 2.66
C ASN A 74 -3.77 14.10 4.05
N ARG A 75 -2.99 13.23 4.70
CA ARG A 75 -3.21 12.82 6.09
C ARG A 75 -1.92 13.07 6.86
N GLU A 76 -2.05 13.68 8.02
CA GLU A 76 -0.93 13.81 8.95
C GLU A 76 -0.67 12.48 9.66
N PHE A 77 0.60 12.12 9.74
CA PHE A 77 1.07 10.93 10.45
C PHE A 77 1.95 11.40 11.61
N LYS A 78 1.88 10.68 12.74
CA LYS A 78 2.76 10.97 13.89
C LYS A 78 4.23 10.83 13.46
N ALA A 79 5.10 11.63 14.07
CA ALA A 79 6.53 11.68 13.72
C ALA A 79 7.28 10.34 13.88
N ALA A 80 6.79 9.43 14.74
CA ALA A 80 7.38 8.11 14.94
C ALA A 80 6.56 7.02 14.23
N LEU A 81 6.88 6.78 12.95
CA LEU A 81 6.37 5.62 12.21
C LEU A 81 7.22 4.38 12.49
N THR A 82 6.58 3.21 12.61
CA THR A 82 7.28 1.93 12.75
C THR A 82 7.86 1.49 11.41
N ASP A 83 8.87 0.63 11.45
CA ASP A 83 9.58 0.19 10.24
C ASP A 83 8.66 -0.51 9.24
N CYS A 84 7.70 -1.29 9.74
CA CYS A 84 6.71 -1.94 8.88
C CYS A 84 5.79 -0.96 8.12
N VAL A 85 5.56 0.26 8.65
CA VAL A 85 4.73 1.25 7.97
C VAL A 85 5.45 1.79 6.73
N VAL A 86 6.74 2.11 6.90
CA VAL A 86 7.60 2.68 5.85
C VAL A 86 8.29 1.65 4.96
N CYS A 87 8.07 0.35 5.23
CA CYS A 87 8.76 -0.75 4.57
C CYS A 87 8.52 -0.83 3.06
N GLU A 88 9.58 -0.90 2.26
CA GLU A 88 9.45 -0.97 0.80
C GLU A 88 9.27 -2.39 0.26
N LYS A 89 9.39 -3.42 1.12
CA LYS A 89 9.20 -4.82 0.73
C LYS A 89 7.84 -5.06 0.07
N CYS A 90 7.83 -6.02 -0.85
CA CYS A 90 6.64 -6.46 -1.57
C CYS A 90 5.60 -7.07 -0.61
N GLU A 91 4.32 -6.93 -0.95
CA GLU A 91 3.19 -7.38 -0.16
C GLU A 91 3.00 -8.90 -0.20
N LEU A 92 3.62 -9.59 -1.18
CA LEU A 92 3.77 -11.05 -1.20
C LEU A 92 4.72 -11.47 -0.07
N GLY A 93 4.17 -11.91 1.05
CA GLY A 93 4.94 -12.42 2.19
C GLY A 93 5.59 -11.33 3.03
N ILE A 94 4.99 -10.13 3.13
CA ILE A 94 5.53 -9.08 4.00
C ILE A 94 5.62 -9.57 5.46
N ASP A 95 6.84 -9.70 5.96
CA ASP A 95 7.15 -9.89 7.37
C ASP A 95 7.74 -8.59 7.92
N CYS A 96 6.99 -7.96 8.83
CA CYS A 96 7.39 -6.73 9.50
C CYS A 96 8.72 -6.87 10.25
N LEU A 97 9.12 -8.08 10.67
CA LEU A 97 10.37 -8.33 11.38
C LEU A 97 11.59 -8.19 10.48
N GLU A 98 11.40 -8.40 9.17
CA GLU A 98 12.47 -8.26 8.19
C GLU A 98 12.47 -6.87 7.52
N CYS A 99 11.54 -6.00 7.89
CA CYS A 99 11.54 -4.59 7.50
C CYS A 99 12.58 -3.86 8.34
N GLU A 100 13.87 -4.04 8.01
CA GLU A 100 14.91 -3.23 8.62
C GLU A 100 14.84 -1.81 8.06
N ARG A 101 14.73 -0.80 8.93
CA ARG A 101 15.22 0.53 8.58
C ARG A 101 16.66 0.32 8.16
N GLU A 102 16.99 0.56 6.88
CA GLU A 102 18.39 0.85 6.57
C GLU A 102 18.90 1.82 7.63
N LYS A 103 20.04 1.49 8.24
CA LYS A 103 20.80 2.39 9.09
C LYS A 103 21.30 3.60 8.27
N ASN A 104 20.42 4.34 7.60
CA ASN A 104 20.69 5.67 7.04
C ASN A 104 20.58 6.73 8.15
N LYS A 105 21.25 6.45 9.26
CA LYS A 105 21.87 7.48 10.08
C LYS A 105 23.35 7.15 10.09
N MET A 106 24.15 8.06 9.51
CA MET A 106 25.62 8.13 9.51
C MET A 106 26.35 7.49 8.32
N LEU A 107 26.25 8.14 7.15
CA LEU A 107 27.49 8.58 6.51
C LEU A 107 27.64 10.07 6.81
N ASN A 108 28.37 10.35 7.90
CA ASN A 108 29.04 11.62 8.06
C ASN A 108 30.11 11.70 6.96
N TYR A 109 30.05 12.72 6.12
CA TYR A 109 31.22 13.35 5.51
C TYR A 109 30.96 14.86 5.46
#